data_AF-A0A7K2MUV0-F1
#
_entry.id   AF-A0A7K2MUV0-F1
#
_cell.length_a   1.000
_cell.length_b   1.000
_cell.length_c   1.000
_cell.angle_alpha   90.00
_cell.angle_beta   90.00
_cell.angle_gamma   90.00
#
_symmetry.space_group_name_H-M   'P 1'
#
loop_
_entity.id
_entity.type
_entity.pdbx_description
1 polymer ?
#
loop_
_entity_poly.entity_id
_entity_poly.type
_entity_poly.pdbx_seq_one_letter_code
_entity_poly.pdbx_strand_id
1 'polypeptide(L)' 'MAGTDREKALDAALAQIERQFGKGAVMRMGERSREPIEVISTGSTALDVALGVGGIPRGRVVEIYGPESS' A
#
# COMPACT_ATOMS: atom_id res chain seq x y z
N MET A 1 22.06 14.75 22.35
CA MET A 1 22.80 14.44 21.10
C MET A 1 22.74 12.96 20.70
N ALA A 2 21.80 12.14 21.21
CA ALA A 2 21.66 10.73 20.79
C ALA A 2 20.56 10.49 19.73
N GLY A 3 19.60 11.41 19.59
CA GLY A 3 18.50 11.29 18.62
C GLY A 3 18.95 11.41 17.17
N THR A 4 19.85 12.36 16.89
CA THR A 4 20.33 12.69 15.54
C THR A 4 21.20 11.61 14.91
N ASP A 5 22.04 10.91 15.68
CA ASP A 5 22.89 9.84 15.14
C ASP A 5 22.09 8.56 14.87
N ARG A 6 21.06 8.31 15.70
CA ARG A 6 20.12 7.21 15.49
C ARG A 6 19.27 7.42 14.24
N GLU A 7 18.82 8.64 13.97
CA GLU A 7 18.08 8.98 12.75
C GLU A 7 18.93 8.79 11.49
N LYS A 8 20.17 9.27 11.49
CA LYS A 8 21.10 9.06 10.36
C LYS A 8 21.36 7.58 10.07
N ALA A 9 21.57 6.79 11.12
CA ALA A 9 21.78 5.35 10.99
C ALA A 9 20.53 4.64 10.45
N LEU A 10 19.35 5.08 10.90
CA LEU A 10 18.07 4.57 10.41
C LEU A 10 17.88 4.88 8.92
N ASP A 11 18.11 6.12 8.49
CA ASP A 11 17.94 6.53 7.09
C ASP A 11 18.92 5.79 6.16
N ALA A 12 20.17 5.58 6.60
CA ALA A 12 21.16 4.79 5.87
C ALA A 12 20.72 3.32 5.69
N ALA A 13 20.16 2.71 6.74
CA ALA A 13 19.67 1.35 6.68
C ALA A 13 18.44 1.22 5.76
N LEU A 14 17.50 2.17 5.82
CA LEU A 14 16.34 2.20 4.93
C LEU A 14 16.76 2.32 3.46
N ALA A 15 17.71 3.21 3.14
CA ALA A 15 18.25 3.36 1.79
C ALA A 15 18.94 2.09 1.28
N GLN A 16 19.62 1.35 2.17
CA GLN A 16 20.27 0.09 1.81
C GLN A 16 19.23 -0.99 1.43
N ILE A 17 18.11 -1.07 2.17
CA ILE A 17 17.02 -2.02 1.89
C ILE A 17 16.38 -1.69 0.54
N GLU A 18 16.06 -0.42 0.26
CA GLU A 18 15.48 -0.04 -1.03
C GLU A 18 16.39 -0.35 -2.22
N ARG A 19 17.71 -0.16 -2.06
CA ARG A 19 18.68 -0.47 -3.12
C ARG A 19 18.76 -1.97 -3.43
N GLN A 20 18.63 -2.82 -2.40
CA GLN A 20 18.75 -4.27 -2.55
C GLN A 20 17.46 -4.93 -3.05
N PHE A 21 16.30 -4.44 -2.61
CA PHE A 21 15.02 -5.11 -2.82
C PHE A 21 14.03 -4.32 -3.68
N GLY A 22 14.40 -3.11 -4.10
CA GLY A 22 13.58 -2.22 -4.91
C GLY A 22 12.83 -1.17 -4.09
N LYS A 23 12.34 -0.15 -4.77
CA LYS A 23 11.54 0.93 -4.16
C LYS A 23 10.30 0.36 -3.47
N GLY A 24 10.01 0.83 -2.26
CA GLY A 24 8.85 0.38 -1.49
C GLY A 24 9.05 -0.95 -0.74
N ALA A 25 10.26 -1.52 -0.74
CA ALA A 25 10.59 -2.69 0.08
C ALA A 25 10.52 -2.41 1.60
N VAL A 26 10.69 -1.15 2.00
CA VAL A 26 10.45 -0.66 3.37
C VAL A 26 9.88 0.75 3.30
N MET A 27 8.85 1.04 4.09
CA MET A 27 8.18 2.35 4.14
C MET A 27 7.65 2.60 5.54
N ARG A 28 7.48 3.88 5.92
CA ARG A 28 6.78 4.21 7.16
C ARG A 28 5.28 3.93 6.98
N MET A 29 4.65 3.40 8.03
CA MET A 29 3.22 3.13 8.05
C MET A 29 2.45 4.46 8.00
N GLY A 30 1.95 4.83 6.82
CA GLY A 30 1.28 6.11 6.55
C GLY A 30 1.90 6.92 5.41
N GLU A 31 3.12 6.59 4.98
CA GLU A 31 3.87 7.25 3.91
C GLU A 31 3.43 6.79 2.50
N ARG A 32 2.15 6.41 2.33
CA ARG A 32 1.64 6.10 1.01
C ARG A 32 1.30 7.41 0.30
N SER A 33 2.10 7.77 -0.70
CA SER A 33 1.51 8.45 -1.85
C SER A 33 0.50 7.47 -2.44
N ARG A 34 -0.78 7.84 -2.49
CA ARG A 34 -1.78 7.07 -3.26
C ARG A 34 -1.36 7.19 -4.71
N GLU A 35 -0.56 6.24 -5.21
CA GLU A 35 -0.33 6.16 -6.65
C GLU A 35 -1.70 6.01 -7.32
N PRO A 36 -1.95 6.73 -8.42
CA PRO A 36 -3.16 6.55 -9.20
C PRO A 36 -3.21 5.11 -9.69
N ILE A 37 -4.11 4.32 -9.13
CA ILE A 37 -4.36 2.94 -9.57
C ILE A 37 -5.67 2.97 -10.35
N GLU A 38 -5.65 2.42 -11.56
CA GLU A 38 -6.89 2.23 -12.32
C GLU A 38 -7.79 1.22 -11.60
N VAL A 39 -9.09 1.51 -11.53
CA VAL A 39 -10.07 0.68 -10.82
C VAL A 39 -11.18 0.21 -11.76
N ILE A 40 -11.80 -0.92 -11.39
CA ILE A 40 -13.01 -1.47 -12.00
C ILE A 40 -14.12 -1.36 -10.96
N SER A 41 -15.25 -0.71 -11.28
CA SER A 41 -16.39 -0.64 -10.35
C SER A 41 -16.89 -2.04 -10.01
N THR A 42 -17.24 -2.24 -8.75
CA THR A 42 -17.86 -3.47 -8.25
C THR A 42 -19.32 -3.63 -8.69
N GLY A 43 -19.92 -2.59 -9.27
CA GLY A 43 -21.36 -2.52 -9.56
C GLY A 43 -22.22 -2.10 -8.35
N SER A 44 -21.62 -1.96 -7.16
CA SER A 44 -22.26 -1.44 -5.96
C SER A 44 -21.56 -0.16 -5.51
N THR A 45 -22.27 0.97 -5.56
CA THR A 45 -21.72 2.27 -5.12
C THR A 45 -21.28 2.23 -3.66
N ALA A 46 -22.03 1.53 -2.80
CA ALA A 46 -21.69 1.41 -1.39
C ALA A 46 -20.34 0.68 -1.21
N LEU A 47 -20.10 -0.38 -1.99
CA LEU A 47 -18.87 -1.15 -1.91
C LEU A 47 -17.68 -0.38 -2.53
N ASP A 48 -17.88 0.32 -3.65
CA ASP A 48 -16.85 1.15 -4.28
C ASP A 48 -16.35 2.25 -3.34
N VAL A 49 -17.27 2.87 -2.59
CA VAL A 49 -16.93 3.86 -1.55
C VAL A 49 -16.20 3.21 -0.38
N ALA A 50 -16.68 2.06 0.11
CA ALA A 50 -16.07 1.36 1.23
C ALA A 50 -14.63 0.89 0.94
N LEU A 51 -14.32 0.51 -0.30
CA LEU A 51 -12.96 0.18 -0.74
C LEU A 51 -12.01 1.40 -0.72
N GLY A 52 -12.53 2.62 -0.66
CA GLY A 52 -11.78 3.87 -0.50
C GLY A 52 -10.95 4.31 -1.71
N VAL A 53 -10.80 3.42 -2.70
CA VAL A 53 -10.17 3.67 -4.00
C VAL A 53 -11.18 3.71 -5.16
N GLY A 54 -12.47 3.44 -4.88
CA GLY A 54 -13.55 3.52 -5.88
C GLY A 54 -13.81 2.24 -6.66
N GLY A 55 -13.22 1.10 -6.29
CA GLY A 55 -13.47 -0.19 -6.94
C GLY A 55 -12.33 -1.19 -6.77
N ILE A 56 -12.35 -2.26 -7.57
CA ILE A 56 -11.35 -3.32 -7.60
C ILE A 56 -10.10 -2.81 -8.35
N PRO A 57 -8.89 -2.85 -7.75
CA PRO A 57 -7.67 -2.34 -8.38
C PRO A 57 -7.18 -3.22 -9.53
N ARG A 58 -6.84 -2.61 -10.67
CA ARG A 58 -6.20 -3.30 -11.79
C ARG A 58 -4.77 -3.72 -11.45
N GLY A 59 -4.33 -4.85 -12.03
CA GLY A 59 -2.96 -5.36 -11.85
C GLY A 59 -2.68 -5.91 -10.44
N ARG A 60 -3.73 -6.23 -9.67
CA ARG A 60 -3.65 -6.79 -8.32
C ARG A 60 -4.50 -8.03 -8.20
N VAL A 61 -4.09 -8.94 -7.31
CA VAL A 61 -4.89 -10.09 -6.93
C VAL A 61 -5.90 -9.65 -5.88
N VAL A 62 -7.17 -10.03 -6.07
CA VAL A 62 -8.27 -9.74 -5.14
C VAL A 62 -8.97 -11.05 -4.81
N GLU A 63 -9.18 -11.29 -3.52
CA GLU A 63 -9.88 -12.47 -3.01
C GLU A 63 -11.27 -12.05 -2.53
N ILE A 64 -12.29 -12.80 -2.93
CA ILE A 64 -13.67 -12.66 -2.47
C ILE A 64 -14.05 -14.01 -1.89
N TYR A 65 -14.48 -14.03 -0.64
CA TYR A 65 -14.86 -15.26 0.06
C TYR A 65 -16.22 -15.06 0.74
N GLY A 66 -16.96 -16.15 0.88
CA GLY A 66 -18.27 -16.17 1.50
C GLY A 66 -18.85 -17.58 1.54
N PRO A 67 -19.90 -17.81 2.33
CA PRO A 67 -20.68 -19.04 2.24
C PRO A 67 -21.35 -19.16 0.87
N GLU A 68 -21.80 -20.36 0.53
CA GLU A 68 -22.62 -20.56 -0.67
C GLU A 68 -23.88 -19.67 -0.61
N SER A 69 -24.18 -18.98 -1.70
CA SER A 69 -25.29 -18.01 -1.82
C SER A 69 -25.15 -16.69 -1.04
N SER A 70 -23.93 -16.18 -0.90
CA SER A 70 -23.60 -14.83 -0.39
C SER A 70 -23.76 -13.71 -1.42
#